data_AF-A0AAN4YDX6-F1
#
_entry.id   AF-A0AAN4YDX6-F1
#
_cell.length_a   1.000
_cell.length_b   1.000
_cell.length_c   1.000
_cell.angle_alpha   90.00
_cell.angle_beta   90.00
_cell.angle_gamma   90.00
#
_symmetry.space_group_name_H-M   'P 1'
#
loop_
_entity.id
_entity.type
_entity.pdbx_description
1 polymer ?
#
loop_
_entity_poly.entity_id
_entity_poly.type
_entity_poly.pdbx_seq_one_letter_code
_entity_poly.pdbx_strand_id
1 'polypeptide(L)'
;METSDSEAMPLDEIWTFWNKHLEEQQDPIPRSPSINEPIIGNADADEEQSEETSMPELFAYKDFLFNVASYEWLLASMRRELLLAPAKPNLMETIRKRILTSLPSSHKISRKSSAEAYTVTFVMEWNPLSFLDEQGYTEEPGEAVEGAITLTGSVEDAQALPCAQYLCQTWPSTGGHIIQLVKDIVRAGPGSRQICKFPNLECFNLILICVVLGDFPDNAKVTAWLHESKFNVEAFGTRDSVAEIGEQFAWLGAALRSSPYDFGVACCMPVISIHHISSTPQPVSGRLSWPDILCSIDFTFEEREKQFTPSNAQCWHNLFRNPVVVRGYPIPWRTETGTGLEIPLNMMAGLAQTKRVNSFNRKLFIKGFSTMLIPTRQSGHTILWHLIYNMDRSRTSYIQHTVPHIENISIFDLERARHVLGWCSEARYNAGKRAVEEGWFLC
;
A
#
# COMPACT_ATOMS: atom_id res chain seq x y z
N MET A 1 36.41 -16.21 -0.44
CA MET A 1 35.94 -17.47 0.15
C MET A 1 34.43 -17.46 -0.06
N GLU A 2 34.02 -17.93 -1.23
CA GLU A 2 32.63 -17.99 -1.67
C GLU A 2 31.97 -19.20 -1.01
N THR A 3 30.76 -19.01 -0.49
CA THR A 3 29.89 -20.10 -0.08
C THR A 3 28.53 -19.92 -0.74
N SER A 4 28.44 -20.48 -1.95
CA SER A 4 27.41 -21.42 -2.40
C SER A 4 26.02 -21.27 -1.76
N ASP A 5 25.18 -20.47 -2.40
CA ASP A 5 23.72 -20.53 -2.30
C ASP A 5 23.25 -21.63 -3.25
N SER A 6 22.79 -22.76 -2.71
CA SER A 6 22.37 -23.93 -3.49
C SER A 6 21.21 -24.61 -2.80
N GLU A 7 20.00 -24.31 -3.28
CA GLU A 7 18.95 -25.27 -3.69
C GLU A 7 17.62 -24.52 -3.89
N ALA A 8 17.58 -23.67 -4.93
CA ALA A 8 16.32 -23.25 -5.53
C ALA A 8 16.21 -23.97 -6.88
N MET A 9 15.22 -24.85 -6.99
CA MET A 9 14.98 -25.63 -8.21
C MET A 9 14.66 -24.67 -9.37
N PRO A 10 15.31 -24.82 -10.55
CA PRO A 10 15.03 -24.01 -11.73
C PRO A 10 13.55 -24.03 -12.12
N LEU A 11 13.01 -22.89 -12.54
CA LEU A 11 11.60 -22.70 -12.91
C LEU A 11 11.11 -23.69 -13.98
N ASP A 12 12.02 -24.07 -14.86
CA ASP A 12 11.88 -25.01 -15.96
C ASP A 12 11.73 -26.46 -15.45
N GLU A 13 12.44 -26.84 -14.39
CA GLU A 13 12.26 -28.14 -13.73
C GLU A 13 10.92 -28.19 -12.97
N ILE A 14 10.55 -27.08 -12.32
CA ILE A 14 9.24 -26.95 -11.66
C ILE A 14 8.12 -27.12 -12.69
N TRP A 15 8.17 -26.40 -13.81
CA TRP A 15 7.15 -26.47 -14.87
C TRP A 15 7.01 -27.89 -15.44
N THR A 16 8.13 -28.58 -15.60
CA THR A 16 8.16 -29.97 -16.08
C THR A 16 7.55 -30.93 -15.06
N PHE A 17 7.81 -30.71 -13.76
CA PHE A 17 7.21 -31.49 -12.67
C PHE A 17 5.69 -31.35 -12.59
N TRP A 18 5.17 -30.13 -12.76
CA TRP A 18 3.71 -29.88 -12.78
C TRP A 18 3.02 -30.55 -13.95
N ASN A 19 3.60 -30.50 -15.16
CA ASN A 19 3.03 -31.15 -16.34
C ASN A 19 3.01 -32.67 -16.21
N LYS A 20 4.06 -33.26 -15.64
CA LYS A 20 4.13 -34.71 -15.42
C LYS A 20 3.04 -35.21 -14.46
N HIS A 21 2.75 -34.45 -13.40
CA HIS A 21 1.69 -34.82 -12.45
C HIS A 21 0.26 -34.62 -13.00
N LEU A 22 0.08 -33.75 -13.99
CA LEU A 22 -1.20 -33.61 -14.70
C LEU A 22 -1.48 -34.81 -15.63
N GLU A 23 -0.44 -35.42 -16.20
CA GLU A 23 -0.56 -36.60 -17.04
C GLU A 23 -0.75 -37.90 -16.23
N GLU A 24 -0.18 -37.98 -15.02
CA GLU A 24 -0.26 -39.17 -14.15
C GLU A 24 -1.59 -39.29 -13.36
N GLN A 25 -2.46 -38.28 -13.35
CA GLN A 25 -3.75 -38.27 -12.62
C GLN A 25 -4.99 -38.58 -13.49
N GLN A 26 -4.83 -39.08 -14.72
CA GLN A 26 -5.95 -39.63 -15.48
C GLN A 26 -6.37 -41.00 -14.93
N ASP A 27 -7.31 -41.01 -13.98
CA ASP A 27 -8.04 -42.22 -13.61
C ASP A 27 -8.78 -42.79 -14.85
N PRO A 28 -8.78 -44.12 -15.07
CA PRO A 28 -9.42 -44.71 -16.24
C PRO A 28 -10.94 -44.57 -16.16
N ILE A 29 -11.52 -43.93 -17.18
CA ILE A 29 -12.97 -43.84 -17.43
C ILE A 29 -13.55 -45.27 -17.51
N PRO A 30 -14.66 -45.60 -16.81
CA PRO A 30 -15.30 -46.92 -16.94
C PRO A 30 -15.83 -47.12 -18.36
N ARG A 31 -15.41 -48.19 -19.02
CA ARG A 31 -15.88 -48.59 -20.36
C ARG A 31 -17.39 -48.86 -20.35
N SER A 32 -18.14 -48.13 -21.17
CA SER A 32 -19.52 -48.47 -21.55
C SER A 32 -19.54 -49.70 -22.47
N PRO A 33 -20.65 -50.48 -22.51
CA PRO A 33 -20.69 -51.75 -23.23
C PRO A 33 -20.73 -51.55 -24.75
N SER A 34 -20.10 -52.52 -25.43
CA SER A 34 -19.90 -52.61 -26.87
C SER A 34 -21.18 -52.45 -27.69
N ILE A 35 -21.11 -51.63 -28.74
CA ILE A 35 -22.01 -51.74 -29.90
C ILE A 35 -21.13 -51.88 -31.14
N ASN A 36 -21.49 -52.87 -31.94
CA ASN A 36 -20.74 -53.47 -33.05
C ASN A 36 -20.24 -52.45 -34.09
N GLU A 37 -19.03 -52.68 -34.58
CA GLU A 37 -18.56 -52.13 -35.86
C GLU A 37 -19.49 -52.55 -37.01
N PRO A 38 -19.58 -51.70 -38.05
CA PRO A 38 -19.19 -52.22 -39.35
C PRO A 38 -18.24 -51.30 -40.12
N ILE A 39 -17.13 -51.90 -40.54
CA ILE A 39 -16.54 -51.90 -41.90
C ILE A 39 -16.31 -50.52 -42.54
N ILE A 40 -15.02 -50.18 -42.62
CA ILE A 40 -14.43 -49.13 -43.45
C ILE A 40 -14.70 -49.42 -44.93
N GLY A 41 -15.36 -48.49 -45.62
CA GLY A 41 -15.44 -48.41 -47.07
C GLY A 41 -15.30 -46.95 -47.50
N ASN A 42 -14.23 -46.68 -48.26
CA ASN A 42 -13.78 -45.39 -48.79
C ASN A 42 -14.89 -44.38 -49.16
N ALA A 43 -14.68 -43.11 -48.78
CA ALA A 43 -15.11 -41.95 -49.57
C ALA A 43 -14.27 -40.72 -49.23
N ASP A 44 -13.99 -39.95 -50.26
CA ASP A 44 -13.28 -38.68 -50.29
C ASP A 44 -13.94 -37.58 -49.45
N ALA A 45 -13.11 -36.58 -49.12
CA ALA A 45 -13.41 -35.18 -48.86
C ALA A 45 -14.82 -34.82 -48.38
N ASP A 46 -14.93 -34.35 -47.13
CA ASP A 46 -15.74 -33.18 -46.80
C ASP A 46 -15.30 -32.56 -45.46
N GLU A 47 -15.46 -31.25 -45.40
CA GLU A 47 -15.06 -30.32 -44.35
C GLU A 47 -15.66 -30.68 -42.97
N GLU A 48 -14.85 -31.22 -42.07
CA GLU A 48 -15.22 -31.25 -40.64
C GLU A 48 -14.84 -29.92 -40.00
N GLN A 49 -15.85 -29.07 -39.87
CA GLN A 49 -15.91 -28.01 -38.87
C GLN A 49 -15.43 -28.58 -37.54
N SER A 50 -14.33 -28.03 -37.01
CA SER A 50 -13.94 -28.28 -35.63
C SER A 50 -15.05 -27.73 -34.75
N GLU A 51 -16.00 -28.57 -34.35
CA GLU A 51 -16.88 -28.31 -33.24
C GLU A 51 -15.99 -28.06 -32.03
N GLU A 52 -15.79 -26.77 -31.68
CA GLU A 52 -15.35 -26.39 -30.36
C GLU A 52 -16.28 -27.11 -29.39
N THR A 53 -15.76 -28.16 -28.76
CA THR A 53 -16.44 -28.84 -27.68
C THR A 53 -16.55 -27.82 -26.54
N SER A 54 -17.61 -27.03 -26.59
CA SER A 54 -18.03 -26.15 -25.51
C SER A 54 -18.28 -27.06 -24.33
N MET A 55 -17.29 -27.11 -23.43
CA MET A 55 -17.37 -27.79 -22.14
C MET A 55 -18.01 -26.80 -21.15
N PRO A 56 -19.34 -26.81 -20.93
CA PRO A 56 -20.00 -25.92 -19.97
C PRO A 56 -19.43 -26.03 -18.56
N GLU A 57 -18.82 -27.16 -18.21
CA GLU A 57 -18.12 -27.38 -16.93
C GLU A 57 -16.85 -26.51 -16.79
N LEU A 58 -16.12 -26.27 -17.89
CA LEU A 58 -14.94 -25.41 -17.87
C LEU A 58 -15.35 -23.94 -17.71
N PHE A 59 -16.49 -23.54 -18.30
CA PHE A 59 -17.07 -22.22 -18.09
C PHE A 59 -17.55 -22.04 -16.66
N ALA A 60 -18.24 -23.03 -16.07
CA ALA A 60 -18.65 -22.99 -14.67
C ALA A 60 -17.46 -22.95 -13.70
N TYR A 61 -16.38 -23.67 -13.99
CA TYR A 61 -15.16 -23.63 -13.18
C TYR A 61 -14.43 -22.29 -13.28
N LYS A 62 -14.32 -21.71 -14.49
CA LYS A 62 -13.76 -20.38 -14.70
C LYS A 62 -14.58 -19.30 -14.02
N ASP A 63 -15.90 -19.35 -14.16
CA ASP A 63 -16.83 -18.42 -13.52
C ASP A 63 -16.73 -18.51 -11.99
N PHE A 64 -16.67 -19.74 -11.44
CA PHE A 64 -16.42 -19.92 -10.02
C PHE A 64 -15.08 -19.30 -9.59
N LEU A 65 -13.97 -19.63 -10.26
CA LEU A 65 -12.63 -19.14 -9.91
C LEU A 65 -12.53 -17.61 -9.95
N PHE A 66 -13.10 -16.97 -10.98
CA PHE A 66 -13.01 -15.53 -11.15
C PHE A 66 -13.88 -14.74 -10.17
N ASN A 67 -14.88 -15.39 -9.58
CA ASN A 67 -15.76 -14.78 -8.58
C ASN A 67 -15.30 -15.06 -7.12
N VAL A 68 -14.18 -15.76 -6.91
CA VAL A 68 -13.65 -15.97 -5.55
C VAL A 68 -12.81 -14.76 -5.11
N ALA A 69 -13.05 -14.31 -3.88
CA ALA A 69 -12.26 -13.28 -3.19
C ALA A 69 -10.74 -13.42 -3.29
N SER A 70 -10.22 -14.65 -3.24
CA SER A 70 -8.79 -14.93 -3.34
C SER A 70 -8.22 -14.60 -4.72
N TYR A 71 -9.01 -14.76 -5.79
CA TYR A 71 -8.62 -14.38 -7.13
C TYR A 71 -8.57 -12.85 -7.29
N GLU A 72 -9.58 -12.14 -6.78
CA GLU A 72 -9.57 -10.66 -6.76
C GLU A 72 -8.38 -10.12 -5.98
N TRP A 73 -8.08 -10.71 -4.81
CA TRP A 73 -6.92 -10.36 -4.00
C TRP A 73 -5.60 -10.60 -4.74
N LEU A 74 -5.48 -11.73 -5.45
CA LEU A 74 -4.30 -12.03 -6.26
C LEU A 74 -4.10 -11.01 -7.37
N LEU A 75 -5.17 -10.69 -8.11
CA LEU A 75 -5.14 -9.66 -9.16
C LEU A 75 -4.77 -8.29 -8.60
N ALA A 76 -5.35 -7.89 -7.47
CA ALA A 76 -5.05 -6.65 -6.80
C ALA A 76 -3.57 -6.59 -6.37
N SER A 77 -3.06 -7.67 -5.80
CA SER A 77 -1.66 -7.80 -5.40
C SER A 77 -0.71 -7.72 -6.60
N MET A 78 -0.99 -8.44 -7.69
CA MET A 78 -0.19 -8.35 -8.91
C MET A 78 -0.18 -6.93 -9.49
N ARG A 79 -1.33 -6.25 -9.54
CA ARG A 79 -1.42 -4.86 -9.98
C ARG A 79 -0.60 -3.93 -9.11
N ARG A 80 -0.62 -4.12 -7.79
CA ARG A 80 0.21 -3.35 -6.85
C ARG A 80 1.69 -3.53 -7.15
N GLU A 81 2.17 -4.77 -7.33
CA GLU A 81 3.58 -5.04 -7.64
C GLU A 81 4.03 -4.44 -8.98
N LEU A 82 3.12 -4.30 -9.94
CA LEU A 82 3.41 -3.66 -11.23
C LEU A 82 3.43 -2.13 -11.15
N LEU A 83 2.61 -1.53 -10.27
CA LEU A 83 2.40 -0.08 -10.21
C LEU A 83 3.28 0.60 -9.14
N LEU A 84 3.60 -0.09 -8.06
CA LEU A 84 4.36 0.45 -6.94
C LEU A 84 5.76 -0.15 -6.89
N ALA A 85 6.76 0.71 -6.64
CA ALA A 85 8.12 0.27 -6.41
C ALA A 85 8.27 -0.25 -4.97
N PRO A 86 8.96 -1.39 -4.76
CA PRO A 86 9.27 -1.87 -3.42
C PRO A 86 10.17 -0.87 -2.70
N ALA A 87 9.88 -0.63 -1.43
CA ALA A 87 10.65 0.30 -0.62
C ALA A 87 12.07 -0.23 -0.31
N LYS A 88 13.00 0.70 -0.05
CA LYS A 88 14.36 0.40 0.38
C LYS A 88 14.65 1.16 1.68
N PRO A 89 14.78 0.47 2.84
CA PRO A 89 14.49 -0.95 3.09
C PRO A 89 12.99 -1.27 2.96
N ASN A 90 12.61 -2.53 2.71
CA ASN A 90 11.21 -2.96 2.64
C ASN A 90 10.69 -3.38 4.02
N LEU A 91 10.22 -2.41 4.82
CA LEU A 91 9.70 -2.67 6.16
C LEU A 91 8.34 -3.37 6.14
N MET A 92 7.49 -3.07 5.15
CA MET A 92 6.21 -3.76 4.95
C MET A 92 6.43 -5.29 4.83
N GLU A 93 7.35 -5.71 3.96
CA GLU A 93 7.68 -7.13 3.79
C GLU A 93 8.40 -7.72 5.00
N THR A 94 9.21 -6.91 5.70
CA THR A 94 9.88 -7.34 6.93
C THR A 94 8.84 -7.64 8.04
N ILE A 95 7.82 -6.79 8.18
CA ILE A 95 6.71 -6.98 9.10
C ILE A 95 5.92 -8.24 8.70
N ARG A 96 5.57 -8.38 7.42
CA ARG A 96 4.90 -9.57 6.87
C ARG A 96 5.62 -10.85 7.29
N LYS A 97 6.91 -10.93 6.95
CA LYS A 97 7.75 -12.10 7.22
C LYS A 97 7.82 -12.42 8.71
N ARG A 98 8.02 -11.41 9.57
CA ARG A 98 8.04 -11.61 11.03
C ARG A 98 6.74 -12.23 11.52
N ILE A 99 5.59 -11.69 11.14
CA ILE A 99 4.29 -12.24 11.52
C ILE A 99 4.16 -13.68 11.01
N LEU A 100 4.37 -13.91 9.71
CA LEU A 100 4.25 -15.25 9.12
C LEU A 100 5.16 -16.28 9.77
N THR A 101 6.40 -15.93 10.12
CA THR A 101 7.36 -16.83 10.79
C THR A 101 6.98 -17.17 12.23
N SER A 102 6.18 -16.32 12.89
CA SER A 102 5.68 -16.60 14.24
C SER A 102 4.44 -17.49 14.26
N LEU A 103 3.69 -17.54 13.15
CA LEU A 103 2.52 -18.39 13.04
C LEU A 103 2.95 -19.84 12.77
N PRO A 104 2.41 -20.83 13.51
CA PRO A 104 2.64 -22.23 13.19
C PRO A 104 2.28 -22.54 11.73
N SER A 105 2.91 -23.57 11.17
CA SER A 105 2.63 -24.03 9.81
C SER A 105 2.26 -25.50 9.87
N SER A 106 1.01 -25.88 9.59
CA SER A 106 0.78 -27.25 9.16
C SER A 106 1.01 -27.35 7.65
N HIS A 107 2.00 -28.15 7.27
CA HIS A 107 2.27 -28.46 5.86
C HIS A 107 1.21 -29.40 5.24
N LYS A 108 0.03 -29.53 5.87
CA LYS A 108 -1.03 -30.46 5.45
C LYS A 108 -2.15 -29.69 4.76
N ILE A 109 -2.04 -29.59 3.44
CA ILE A 109 -3.14 -29.11 2.59
C ILE A 109 -4.15 -30.26 2.44
N SER A 110 -5.41 -30.02 2.79
CA SER A 110 -6.47 -31.01 2.69
C SER A 110 -7.60 -30.47 1.83
N ARG A 111 -8.07 -31.30 0.89
CA ARG A 111 -9.23 -30.97 0.02
C ARG A 111 -10.56 -30.93 0.79
N LYS A 112 -10.57 -31.36 2.07
CA LYS A 112 -11.79 -31.49 2.91
C LYS A 112 -11.86 -30.47 4.04
N SER A 113 -10.79 -29.76 4.35
CA SER A 113 -10.72 -28.82 5.48
C SER A 113 -10.32 -27.44 5.00
N SER A 114 -10.90 -26.40 5.60
CA SER A 114 -10.51 -25.01 5.35
C SER A 114 -9.06 -24.75 5.73
N ALA A 115 -8.49 -23.67 5.21
CA ALA A 115 -7.21 -23.14 5.67
C ALA A 115 -7.22 -22.91 7.19
N GLU A 116 -6.06 -23.05 7.81
CA GLU A 116 -5.90 -22.78 9.24
C GLU A 116 -6.12 -21.30 9.53
N ALA A 117 -6.87 -21.02 10.59
CA ALA A 117 -7.13 -19.68 11.07
C ALA A 117 -6.40 -19.44 12.39
N TYR A 118 -5.92 -18.21 12.55
CA TYR A 118 -5.10 -17.74 13.65
C TYR A 118 -5.76 -16.52 14.28
N THR A 119 -5.63 -16.39 15.59
CA THR A 119 -5.99 -15.17 16.32
C THR A 119 -4.70 -14.49 16.77
N VAL A 120 -4.52 -13.22 16.39
CA VAL A 120 -3.37 -12.40 16.76
C VAL A 120 -3.84 -11.06 17.26
N THR A 121 -3.31 -10.63 18.40
CA THR A 121 -3.57 -9.30 18.96
C THR A 121 -2.39 -8.37 18.66
N PHE A 122 -2.64 -7.27 17.99
CA PHE A 122 -1.70 -6.18 17.78
C PHE A 122 -1.94 -5.07 18.80
N VAL A 123 -0.87 -4.59 19.43
CA VAL A 123 -0.89 -3.48 20.38
C VAL A 123 0.05 -2.38 19.87
N MET A 124 -0.47 -1.16 19.77
CA MET A 124 0.26 -0.01 19.26
C MET A 124 0.22 1.16 20.25
N GLU A 125 1.37 1.81 20.45
CA GLU A 125 1.48 3.11 21.13
C GLU A 125 0.98 4.26 20.24
N TRP A 126 -0.28 4.19 19.83
CA TRP A 126 -0.91 5.10 18.88
C TRP A 126 -2.30 5.50 19.35
N ASN A 127 -2.58 6.80 19.34
CA ASN A 127 -3.91 7.35 19.55
C ASN A 127 -4.27 8.30 18.39
N PRO A 128 -5.17 7.90 17.48
CA PRO A 128 -5.55 8.73 16.33
C PRO A 128 -6.18 10.06 16.75
N LEU A 129 -6.92 10.12 17.88
CA LEU A 129 -7.54 11.37 18.35
C LEU A 129 -6.48 12.39 18.78
N SER A 130 -5.43 11.95 19.47
CA SER A 130 -4.31 12.82 19.85
C SER A 130 -3.59 13.42 18.63
N PHE A 131 -3.40 12.62 17.58
CA PHE A 131 -2.84 13.11 16.32
C PHE A 131 -3.72 14.21 15.69
N LEU A 132 -5.04 14.01 15.64
CA LEU A 132 -5.95 15.00 15.07
C LEU A 132 -5.90 16.32 15.82
N ASP A 133 -5.92 16.26 17.15
CA ASP A 133 -5.85 17.44 18.02
C ASP A 133 -4.53 18.20 17.83
N GLU A 134 -3.40 17.48 17.80
CA GLU A 134 -2.06 18.05 17.63
C GLU A 134 -1.85 18.70 16.25
N GLN A 135 -2.44 18.13 15.21
CA GLN A 135 -2.40 18.69 13.85
C GLN A 135 -3.44 19.80 13.62
N GLY A 136 -4.39 19.98 14.55
CA GLY A 136 -5.40 21.03 14.49
C GLY A 136 -6.52 20.76 13.47
N TYR A 137 -6.86 19.50 13.23
CA TYR A 137 -8.04 19.16 12.43
C TYR A 137 -9.31 19.60 13.16
N THR A 138 -10.28 20.13 12.41
CA THR A 138 -11.54 20.67 12.97
C THR A 138 -12.77 19.94 12.45
N GLU A 139 -12.57 19.10 11.44
CA GLU A 139 -13.56 18.22 10.84
C GLU A 139 -13.98 17.10 11.82
N GLU A 140 -15.04 16.37 11.46
CA GLU A 140 -15.46 15.17 12.19
C GLU A 140 -14.29 14.16 12.25
N PRO A 141 -13.93 13.58 13.41
CA PRO A 141 -12.74 12.75 13.56
C PRO A 141 -12.57 11.63 12.53
N GLY A 142 -13.66 10.95 12.14
CA GLY A 142 -13.61 9.93 11.10
C GLY A 142 -13.24 10.52 9.72
N GLU A 143 -13.86 11.63 9.33
CA GLU A 143 -13.54 12.32 8.08
C GLU A 143 -12.13 12.92 8.10
N ALA A 144 -11.67 13.42 9.26
CA ALA A 144 -10.33 13.96 9.45
C ALA A 144 -9.26 12.86 9.30
N VAL A 145 -9.48 11.67 9.88
CA VAL A 145 -8.59 10.51 9.70
C VAL A 145 -8.55 10.08 8.24
N GLU A 146 -9.71 9.98 7.58
CA GLU A 146 -9.79 9.58 6.17
C GLU A 146 -9.03 10.54 5.25
N GLY A 147 -9.23 11.84 5.46
CA GLY A 147 -8.69 12.92 4.64
C GLY A 147 -7.28 13.37 5.01
N ALA A 148 -6.73 12.92 6.14
CA ALA A 148 -5.41 13.33 6.61
C ALA A 148 -4.34 13.09 5.54
N ILE A 149 -3.53 14.11 5.25
CA ILE A 149 -2.44 14.00 4.28
C ILE A 149 -1.31 13.17 4.90
N THR A 150 -1.04 12.02 4.29
CA THR A 150 0.04 11.12 4.67
C THR A 150 1.18 11.22 3.69
N LEU A 151 2.43 11.13 4.18
CA LEU A 151 3.61 11.04 3.35
C LEU A 151 4.26 9.67 3.52
N THR A 152 4.54 8.98 2.42
CA THR A 152 5.21 7.67 2.42
C THR A 152 6.37 7.68 1.45
N GLY A 153 7.48 6.99 1.78
CA GLY A 153 8.65 6.87 0.93
C GLY A 153 9.92 7.33 1.64
N SER A 154 10.76 8.11 0.96
CA SER A 154 11.99 8.70 1.48
C SER A 154 11.95 10.23 1.42
N VAL A 155 12.93 10.90 2.03
CA VAL A 155 13.08 12.36 1.89
C VAL A 155 13.33 12.82 0.44
N GLU A 156 13.82 11.93 -0.42
CA GLU A 156 14.17 12.20 -1.81
C GLU A 156 13.11 11.70 -2.81
N ASP A 157 12.36 10.66 -2.45
CA ASP A 157 11.27 10.08 -3.22
C ASP A 157 10.12 9.74 -2.29
N ALA A 158 9.18 10.66 -2.14
CA ALA A 158 7.98 10.48 -1.32
C ALA A 158 6.71 10.56 -2.16
N GLN A 159 5.61 10.04 -1.65
CA GLN A 159 4.26 10.25 -2.15
C GLN A 159 3.42 10.91 -1.06
N ALA A 160 2.63 11.92 -1.43
CA ALA A 160 1.59 12.51 -0.61
C ALA A 160 0.21 12.05 -1.09
N LEU A 161 -0.57 11.43 -0.21
CA LEU A 161 -1.96 11.07 -0.47
C LEU A 161 -2.81 11.23 0.80
N PRO A 162 -4.13 11.44 0.68
CA PRO A 162 -5.06 11.22 1.78
C PRO A 162 -4.93 9.80 2.32
N CYS A 163 -5.07 9.64 3.64
CA CYS A 163 -4.85 8.37 4.33
C CYS A 163 -5.59 7.19 3.69
N ALA A 164 -6.89 7.37 3.42
CA ALA A 164 -7.70 6.34 2.76
C ALA A 164 -7.21 5.97 1.36
N GLN A 165 -6.75 6.96 0.59
CA GLN A 165 -6.28 6.72 -0.77
C GLN A 165 -4.99 5.91 -0.78
N TYR A 166 -4.07 6.18 0.15
CA TYR A 166 -2.85 5.38 0.28
C TYR A 166 -3.17 3.95 0.73
N LEU A 167 -4.06 3.76 1.71
CA LEU A 167 -4.51 2.43 2.14
C LEU A 167 -5.09 1.62 0.98
N CYS A 168 -6.04 2.19 0.23
CA CYS A 168 -6.67 1.51 -0.89
C CYS A 168 -5.73 1.31 -2.10
N GLN A 169 -4.69 2.14 -2.25
CA GLN A 169 -3.64 1.94 -3.24
C GLN A 169 -2.78 0.71 -2.89
N THR A 170 -2.39 0.57 -1.63
CA THR A 170 -1.42 -0.44 -1.17
C THR A 170 -2.10 -1.76 -0.80
N TRP A 171 -3.31 -1.71 -0.27
CA TRP A 171 -4.12 -2.88 0.08
C TRP A 171 -5.53 -2.74 -0.48
N PRO A 172 -5.76 -2.97 -1.79
CA PRO A 172 -7.03 -2.68 -2.43
C PRO A 172 -8.24 -3.45 -1.87
N SER A 173 -8.03 -4.68 -1.41
CA SER A 173 -9.10 -5.53 -0.88
C SER A 173 -9.47 -5.21 0.56
N THR A 174 -8.53 -4.70 1.36
CA THR A 174 -8.67 -4.59 2.83
C THR A 174 -8.57 -3.16 3.35
N GLY A 175 -7.89 -2.25 2.64
CA GLY A 175 -7.64 -0.88 3.07
C GLY A 175 -8.91 -0.07 3.33
N GLY A 176 -9.95 -0.24 2.50
CA GLY A 176 -11.26 0.39 2.69
C GLY A 176 -11.97 -0.06 3.96
N HIS A 177 -11.87 -1.35 4.30
CA HIS A 177 -12.42 -1.92 5.53
C HIS A 177 -11.65 -1.39 6.74
N ILE A 178 -10.31 -1.39 6.69
CA ILE A 178 -9.48 -0.92 7.79
C ILE A 178 -9.68 0.57 8.08
N ILE A 179 -9.75 1.43 7.06
CA ILE A 179 -10.02 2.86 7.31
C ILE A 179 -11.41 3.05 7.93
N GLN A 180 -12.43 2.32 7.45
CA GLN A 180 -13.77 2.40 8.03
C GLN A 180 -13.80 1.97 9.50
N LEU A 181 -13.07 0.91 9.87
CA LEU A 181 -12.90 0.48 11.26
C LEU A 181 -12.32 1.59 12.13
N VAL A 182 -11.25 2.25 11.67
CA VAL A 182 -10.63 3.35 12.41
C VAL A 182 -11.59 4.53 12.54
N LYS A 183 -12.32 4.88 11.46
CA LYS A 183 -13.36 5.92 11.48
C LYS A 183 -14.42 5.65 12.55
N ASP A 184 -14.91 4.42 12.62
CA ASP A 184 -15.95 4.05 13.59
C ASP A 184 -15.44 4.13 15.03
N ILE A 185 -14.17 3.78 15.26
CA ILE A 185 -13.53 3.90 16.58
C ILE A 185 -13.38 5.35 17.02
N VAL A 186 -12.91 6.24 16.13
CA VAL A 186 -12.72 7.66 16.49
C VAL A 186 -14.04 8.41 16.62
N ARG A 187 -15.08 7.99 15.89
CA ARG A 187 -16.46 8.53 15.98
C ARG A 187 -17.15 8.18 17.28
N ALA A 188 -16.98 6.95 17.73
CA ALA A 188 -17.60 6.47 18.95
C ALA A 188 -17.18 7.33 20.15
N GLY A 189 -15.96 7.87 20.16
CA GLY A 189 -15.47 8.77 21.21
C GLY A 189 -15.47 8.15 22.61
N PRO A 190 -14.87 8.82 23.62
CA PRO A 190 -14.67 8.23 24.97
C PRO A 190 -15.97 7.86 25.72
N GLY A 191 -17.13 8.29 25.22
CA GLY A 191 -18.45 8.10 25.84
C GLY A 191 -19.28 6.93 25.30
N SER A 192 -18.91 6.34 24.16
CA SER A 192 -19.69 5.23 23.57
C SER A 192 -19.29 3.90 24.21
N ARG A 193 -20.06 3.50 25.22
CA ARG A 193 -19.98 2.16 25.81
C ARG A 193 -20.58 1.14 24.82
N GLN A 194 -19.73 0.41 24.10
CA GLN A 194 -20.15 -0.88 23.56
C GLN A 194 -19.46 -1.98 24.38
N ILE A 195 -20.25 -2.61 25.24
CA ILE A 195 -19.80 -3.75 26.05
C ILE A 195 -19.66 -4.95 25.11
N CYS A 196 -18.46 -5.16 24.59
CA CYS A 196 -18.10 -6.43 23.98
C CYS A 196 -17.86 -7.45 25.10
N LYS A 197 -18.68 -8.51 25.16
CA LYS A 197 -18.41 -9.67 26.01
C LYS A 197 -17.33 -10.50 25.33
N PHE A 198 -16.09 -10.40 25.79
CA PHE A 198 -15.03 -11.33 25.41
C PHE A 198 -15.13 -12.58 26.28
N PRO A 199 -15.17 -13.81 25.72
CA PRO A 199 -15.22 -15.04 26.51
C PRO A 199 -13.99 -15.26 27.40
N ASN A 200 -12.86 -14.61 27.12
CA ASN A 200 -11.56 -14.94 27.70
C ASN A 200 -10.80 -13.75 28.33
N LEU A 201 -11.37 -12.54 28.35
CA LEU A 201 -10.77 -11.40 29.06
C LEU A 201 -11.78 -10.86 30.09
N GLU A 202 -11.48 -11.05 31.38
CA GLU A 202 -12.14 -10.32 32.46
C GLU A 202 -11.72 -8.84 32.44
N CYS A 203 -12.13 -8.08 31.42
CA CYS A 203 -11.90 -6.64 31.37
C CYS A 203 -12.96 -5.92 32.22
N PHE A 204 -12.64 -5.74 33.50
CA PHE A 204 -13.38 -4.90 34.44
C PHE A 204 -13.36 -3.41 34.02
N ASN A 205 -14.53 -2.80 33.84
CA ASN A 205 -14.82 -1.36 33.97
C ASN A 205 -13.83 -0.31 33.39
N LEU A 206 -13.26 -0.52 32.21
CA LEU A 206 -12.46 0.50 31.51
C LEU A 206 -13.02 0.78 30.10
N ILE A 207 -12.93 2.04 29.69
CA ILE A 207 -13.51 2.59 28.45
C ILE A 207 -13.06 1.73 27.27
N LEU A 208 -13.98 0.90 26.76
CA LEU A 208 -13.74 -0.01 25.65
C LEU A 208 -14.73 0.35 24.54
N ILE A 209 -14.26 1.10 23.54
CA ILE A 209 -14.93 1.21 22.25
C ILE A 209 -14.45 0.01 21.46
N CYS A 210 -15.34 -0.93 21.14
CA CYS A 210 -14.98 -2.14 20.42
C CYS A 210 -15.84 -2.21 19.15
N VAL A 211 -15.19 -2.21 17.99
CA VAL A 211 -15.84 -2.32 16.68
C VAL A 211 -15.36 -3.61 16.02
N VAL A 212 -16.30 -4.42 15.53
CA VAL A 212 -16.04 -5.70 14.85
C VAL A 212 -16.39 -5.55 13.38
N LEU A 213 -15.44 -5.79 12.48
CA LEU A 213 -15.70 -6.00 11.07
C LEU A 213 -15.74 -7.50 10.79
N GLY A 214 -16.92 -7.97 10.37
CA GLY A 214 -17.28 -9.38 10.34
C GLY A 214 -16.98 -10.12 9.03
N ASP A 215 -16.84 -9.42 7.90
CA ASP A 215 -16.81 -10.06 6.58
C ASP A 215 -15.71 -9.46 5.72
N PHE A 216 -14.44 -9.79 6.05
CA PHE A 216 -13.39 -9.70 5.03
C PHE A 216 -13.63 -10.77 3.96
N PRO A 217 -13.13 -10.58 2.72
CA PRO A 217 -13.41 -11.49 1.59
C PRO A 217 -13.07 -12.97 1.85
N ASP A 218 -12.24 -13.26 2.84
CA ASP A 218 -11.77 -14.57 3.27
C ASP A 218 -12.39 -15.08 4.60
N ASN A 219 -13.44 -14.42 5.11
CA ASN A 219 -13.99 -14.58 6.46
C ASN A 219 -13.04 -14.17 7.60
N ALA A 220 -12.00 -13.38 7.33
CA ALA A 220 -11.25 -12.75 8.40
C ALA A 220 -12.15 -11.78 9.17
N LYS A 221 -11.86 -11.66 10.47
CA LYS A 221 -12.55 -10.76 11.39
C LYS A 221 -11.53 -9.87 12.06
N VAL A 222 -11.84 -8.59 12.11
CA VAL A 222 -10.99 -7.61 12.77
C VAL A 222 -11.80 -6.88 13.81
N THR A 223 -11.34 -6.97 15.05
CA THR A 223 -11.89 -6.23 16.17
C THR A 223 -10.86 -5.22 16.61
N ALA A 224 -11.23 -3.96 16.80
CA ALA A 224 -10.30 -2.97 17.31
C ALA A 224 -10.90 -2.10 18.40
N TRP A 225 -10.03 -1.66 19.32
CA TRP A 225 -10.41 -0.87 20.48
C TRP A 225 -9.28 0.04 20.99
N LEU A 226 -9.68 1.12 21.65
CA LEU A 226 -8.77 1.98 22.40
C LEU A 226 -8.74 1.54 23.87
N HIS A 227 -7.55 1.35 24.43
CA HIS A 227 -7.34 1.05 25.85
C HIS A 227 -6.08 1.75 26.35
N GLU A 228 -6.16 2.52 27.45
CA GLU A 228 -5.02 3.22 28.06
C GLU A 228 -4.18 4.05 27.06
N SER A 229 -4.85 4.77 26.15
CA SER A 229 -4.22 5.54 25.06
C SER A 229 -3.46 4.72 24.01
N LYS A 230 -3.62 3.40 24.03
CA LYS A 230 -3.10 2.48 23.01
C LYS A 230 -4.22 2.02 22.09
N PHE A 231 -3.88 1.81 20.83
CA PHE A 231 -4.77 1.20 19.85
C PHE A 231 -4.50 -0.29 19.78
N ASN A 232 -5.53 -1.09 19.98
CA ASN A 232 -5.45 -2.54 20.02
C ASN A 232 -6.31 -3.14 18.92
N VAL A 233 -5.83 -4.22 18.32
CA VAL A 233 -6.49 -4.90 17.21
C VAL A 233 -6.39 -6.40 17.41
N GLU A 234 -7.50 -7.10 17.48
CA GLU A 234 -7.55 -8.55 17.36
C GLU A 234 -7.91 -8.91 15.91
N ALA A 235 -7.01 -9.64 15.26
CA ALA A 235 -7.20 -10.16 13.93
C ALA A 235 -7.40 -11.67 14.00
N PHE A 236 -8.51 -12.14 13.43
CA PHE A 236 -8.78 -13.55 13.21
C PHE A 236 -8.81 -13.82 11.71
N GLY A 237 -8.01 -14.76 11.20
CA GLY A 237 -7.99 -15.08 9.77
C GLY A 237 -6.87 -16.02 9.37
N THR A 238 -6.64 -16.15 8.07
CA THR A 238 -5.51 -16.94 7.55
C THR A 238 -4.17 -16.26 7.89
N ARG A 239 -3.05 -16.96 7.68
CA ARG A 239 -1.70 -16.41 7.93
C ARG A 239 -1.46 -15.13 7.14
N ASP A 240 -1.83 -15.12 5.87
CA ASP A 240 -1.66 -13.97 4.98
C ASP A 240 -2.55 -12.79 5.37
N SER A 241 -3.80 -13.05 5.75
CA SER A 241 -4.75 -12.02 6.17
C SER A 241 -4.29 -11.31 7.44
N VAL A 242 -3.87 -12.09 8.43
CA VAL A 242 -3.34 -11.55 9.70
C VAL A 242 -2.07 -10.74 9.46
N ALA A 243 -1.16 -11.20 8.60
CA ALA A 243 0.05 -10.47 8.25
C ALA A 243 -0.28 -9.13 7.55
N GLU A 244 -1.21 -9.16 6.59
CA GLU A 244 -1.66 -7.97 5.87
C GLU A 244 -2.34 -6.94 6.80
N ILE A 245 -3.12 -7.39 7.78
CA ILE A 245 -3.70 -6.52 8.82
C ILE A 245 -2.60 -5.87 9.65
N GLY A 246 -1.58 -6.63 10.06
CA GLY A 246 -0.43 -6.12 10.81
C GLY A 246 0.34 -5.03 10.05
N GLU A 247 0.53 -5.19 8.75
CA GLU A 247 1.18 -4.17 7.90
C GLU A 247 0.39 -2.88 7.81
N GLN A 248 -0.94 -2.99 7.64
CA GLN A 248 -1.85 -1.85 7.52
C GLN A 248 -1.83 -1.01 8.80
N PHE A 249 -1.93 -1.65 9.96
CA PHE A 249 -1.89 -0.97 11.25
C PHE A 249 -0.51 -0.40 11.60
N ALA A 250 0.56 -1.10 11.21
CA ALA A 250 1.91 -0.57 11.31
C ALA A 250 2.12 0.68 10.44
N TRP A 251 1.54 0.73 9.24
CA TRP A 251 1.59 1.93 8.42
C TRP A 251 0.74 3.06 9.00
N LEU A 252 -0.50 2.77 9.40
CA LEU A 252 -1.44 3.74 9.96
C LEU A 252 -0.88 4.44 11.19
N GLY A 253 -0.35 3.69 12.15
CA GLY A 253 0.22 4.26 13.37
C GLY A 253 1.51 5.06 13.15
N ALA A 254 2.19 4.85 12.01
CA ALA A 254 3.34 5.65 11.59
C ALA A 254 2.91 6.91 10.81
N ALA A 255 1.90 6.79 9.96
CA ALA A 255 1.40 7.85 9.08
C ALA A 255 0.60 8.91 9.85
N LEU A 256 -0.21 8.47 10.81
CA LEU A 256 -1.10 9.32 11.62
C LEU A 256 -0.47 9.58 12.99
N ARG A 257 0.76 10.08 12.97
CA ARG A 257 1.53 10.45 14.15
C ARG A 257 2.16 11.83 13.96
N SER A 258 2.19 12.62 15.02
CA SER A 258 2.86 13.91 14.99
C SER A 258 4.37 13.77 15.02
N SER A 259 5.05 14.69 14.33
CA SER A 259 6.51 14.76 14.37
C SER A 259 6.99 15.10 15.78
N PRO A 260 8.06 14.45 16.27
CA PRO A 260 8.69 14.82 17.54
C PRO A 260 9.49 16.14 17.43
N TYR A 261 9.54 16.74 16.23
CA TYR A 261 10.28 17.97 15.94
C TYR A 261 9.33 19.12 15.58
N ASP A 262 9.68 20.34 16.00
CA ASP A 262 8.90 21.55 15.69
C ASP A 262 8.94 21.96 14.21
N PHE A 263 10.00 21.56 13.49
CA PHE A 263 10.23 21.93 12.10
C PHE A 263 11.03 20.88 11.33
N GLY A 264 10.71 20.76 10.04
CA GLY A 264 11.38 19.87 9.09
C GLY A 264 10.82 18.45 9.08
N VAL A 265 11.32 17.65 8.15
CA VAL A 265 10.82 16.31 7.87
C VAL A 265 11.34 15.31 8.90
N ALA A 266 10.44 14.56 9.53
CA ALA A 266 10.77 13.41 10.36
C ALA A 266 10.49 12.12 9.56
N CYS A 267 11.38 11.13 9.64
CA CYS A 267 11.16 9.82 9.03
C CYS A 267 10.77 8.82 10.11
N CYS A 268 9.60 8.21 9.99
CA CYS A 268 9.07 7.24 10.94
C CYS A 268 9.13 5.82 10.36
N MET A 269 9.64 4.88 11.15
CA MET A 269 9.76 3.46 10.82
C MET A 269 8.98 2.63 11.85
N PRO A 270 7.94 1.89 11.45
CA PRO A 270 7.30 0.95 12.34
C PRO A 270 8.17 -0.29 12.56
N VAL A 271 8.15 -0.81 13.78
CA VAL A 271 8.91 -2.00 14.20
C VAL A 271 7.96 -2.95 14.93
N ILE A 272 7.98 -4.23 14.56
CA ILE A 272 7.13 -5.25 15.18
C ILE A 272 7.96 -6.19 16.07
N SER A 273 7.45 -6.41 17.27
CA SER A 273 7.95 -7.36 18.27
C SER A 273 6.88 -8.40 18.57
N ILE A 274 7.24 -9.68 18.61
CA ILE A 274 6.28 -10.78 18.74
C ILE A 274 6.50 -11.51 20.07
N HIS A 275 5.41 -11.74 20.78
CA HIS A 275 5.37 -12.42 22.07
C HIS A 275 4.37 -13.57 22.01
N HIS A 276 4.82 -14.79 22.32
CA HIS A 276 3.95 -15.95 22.42
C HIS A 276 3.37 -16.02 23.84
N ILE A 277 2.05 -15.89 23.97
CA ILE A 277 1.39 -16.11 25.26
C ILE A 277 1.21 -17.62 25.41
N SER A 278 1.91 -18.24 26.36
CA SER A 278 1.75 -19.67 26.66
C SER A 278 0.39 -19.96 27.28
N SER A 279 -0.65 -20.01 26.46
CA SER A 279 -1.88 -20.70 26.78
C SER A 279 -1.71 -22.13 26.29
N THR A 280 -1.63 -23.10 27.22
CA THR A 280 -1.67 -24.53 26.88
C THR A 280 -2.87 -24.78 25.96
N PRO A 281 -2.71 -25.42 24.79
CA PRO A 281 -3.82 -25.66 23.88
C PRO A 281 -4.89 -26.50 24.59
N GLN A 282 -6.01 -25.87 24.96
CA GLN A 282 -7.14 -26.59 25.51
C GLN A 282 -7.98 -27.13 24.35
N PRO A 283 -8.34 -28.43 24.38
CA PRO A 283 -9.19 -29.00 23.34
C PRO A 283 -10.63 -28.50 23.54
N VAL A 284 -10.95 -27.34 22.95
CA VAL A 284 -12.34 -26.89 22.82
C VAL A 284 -12.88 -27.50 21.53
N SER A 285 -13.68 -28.56 21.67
CA SER A 285 -14.55 -29.15 20.64
C SER A 285 -14.04 -29.07 19.19
N GLY A 286 -13.01 -29.85 18.88
CA GLY A 286 -12.64 -30.15 17.49
C GLY A 286 -11.90 -29.06 16.70
N ARG A 287 -11.52 -27.93 17.31
CA ARG A 287 -10.58 -26.96 16.73
C ARG A 287 -9.35 -26.84 17.63
N LEU A 288 -8.16 -26.96 17.04
CA LEU A 288 -6.91 -26.62 17.73
C LEU A 288 -6.92 -25.11 17.98
N SER A 289 -7.14 -24.67 19.22
CA SER A 289 -6.89 -23.29 19.61
C SER A 289 -5.39 -23.13 19.82
N TRP A 290 -4.73 -22.47 18.88
CA TRP A 290 -3.32 -22.08 19.01
C TRP A 290 -3.17 -21.05 20.13
N PRO A 291 -1.99 -20.94 20.78
CA PRO A 291 -1.74 -19.90 21.77
C PRO A 291 -2.01 -18.52 21.18
N ASP A 292 -2.61 -17.63 21.97
CA ASP A 292 -2.82 -16.24 21.58
C ASP A 292 -1.47 -15.59 21.32
N ILE A 293 -1.28 -15.02 20.12
CA ILE A 293 -0.04 -14.33 19.75
C ILE A 293 -0.25 -12.84 19.96
N LEU A 294 0.66 -12.21 20.69
CA LEU A 294 0.68 -10.78 20.94
C LEU A 294 1.81 -10.13 20.13
N CYS A 295 1.45 -9.18 19.30
CA CYS A 295 2.36 -8.41 18.48
C CYS A 295 2.37 -6.95 18.95
N SER A 296 3.49 -6.47 19.46
CA SER A 296 3.67 -5.06 19.78
C SER A 296 4.23 -4.34 18.55
N ILE A 297 3.61 -3.23 18.16
CA ILE A 297 4.06 -2.38 17.07
C ILE A 297 4.51 -1.04 17.66
N ASP A 298 5.81 -0.79 17.56
CA ASP A 298 6.48 0.42 18.01
C ASP A 298 6.86 1.31 16.82
N PHE A 299 7.17 2.59 17.10
CA PHE A 299 7.51 3.58 16.09
C PHE A 299 8.83 4.25 16.42
N THR A 300 9.76 4.20 15.47
CA THR A 300 11.11 4.77 15.63
C THR A 300 11.32 5.89 14.62
N PHE A 301 11.99 6.96 15.04
CA PHE A 301 12.34 8.08 14.16
C PHE A 301 13.82 8.01 13.78
N GLU A 302 14.13 8.20 12.49
CA GLU A 302 15.52 8.33 12.05
C GLU A 302 16.16 9.57 12.70
N GLU A 303 17.42 9.43 13.14
CA GLU A 303 18.18 10.55 13.68
C GLU A 303 18.40 11.61 12.59
N ARG A 304 18.15 12.87 12.95
CA ARG A 304 18.27 13.99 12.00
C ARG A 304 19.74 14.36 11.81
N GLU A 305 20.25 14.13 10.60
CA GLU A 305 21.46 14.84 10.18
C GLU A 305 21.15 16.35 10.08
N LYS A 306 21.99 17.19 10.68
CA LYS A 306 21.88 18.65 10.60
C LYS A 306 22.27 19.13 9.19
N GLN A 307 21.42 18.87 8.21
CA GLN A 307 21.60 19.42 6.87
C GLN A 307 21.05 20.85 6.84
N PHE A 308 21.94 21.82 6.64
CA PHE A 308 21.62 23.26 6.61
C PHE A 308 21.06 23.72 5.26
N THR A 309 21.17 22.91 4.22
CA THR A 309 20.68 23.19 2.87
C THR A 309 19.90 21.99 2.34
N PRO A 310 18.67 22.16 1.83
CA PRO A 310 17.95 21.07 1.18
C PRO A 310 18.79 20.54 0.01
N SER A 311 18.97 19.23 -0.07
CA SER A 311 19.60 18.60 -1.23
C SER A 311 18.65 18.67 -2.45
N ASN A 312 19.11 18.16 -3.60
CA ASN A 312 18.24 17.94 -4.75
C ASN A 312 17.00 17.12 -4.33
N ALA A 313 15.87 17.32 -5.02
CA ALA A 313 14.57 16.71 -4.68
C ALA A 313 13.86 17.20 -3.40
N GLN A 314 14.51 17.93 -2.50
CA GLN A 314 13.95 18.27 -1.18
C GLN A 314 13.22 19.64 -1.10
N CYS A 315 13.01 20.33 -2.23
CA CYS A 315 12.40 21.66 -2.21
C CYS A 315 10.98 21.66 -1.64
N TRP A 316 10.29 20.52 -1.61
CA TRP A 316 8.94 20.37 -1.05
C TRP A 316 8.89 20.44 0.48
N HIS A 317 10.01 20.33 1.21
CA HIS A 317 10.02 20.27 2.68
C HIS A 317 9.29 21.45 3.33
N ASN A 318 9.47 22.67 2.78
CA ASN A 318 8.85 23.89 3.30
C ASN A 318 7.36 24.04 2.92
N LEU A 319 6.81 23.13 2.12
CA LEU A 319 5.38 23.06 1.87
C LEU A 319 4.61 22.59 3.12
N PHE A 320 5.31 21.91 4.02
CA PHE A 320 4.81 21.42 5.30
C PHE A 320 5.61 22.06 6.44
N ARG A 321 5.04 22.10 7.65
CA ARG A 321 5.75 22.63 8.82
C ARG A 321 6.71 21.60 9.41
N ASN A 322 6.16 20.48 9.85
CA ASN A 322 6.87 19.39 10.52
C ASN A 322 6.27 18.03 10.09
N PRO A 323 6.36 17.67 8.80
CA PRO A 323 5.72 16.47 8.31
C PRO A 323 6.42 15.19 8.80
N VAL A 324 5.66 14.10 8.88
CA VAL A 324 6.19 12.75 9.09
C VAL A 324 6.11 11.98 7.77
N VAL A 325 7.23 11.39 7.35
CA VAL A 325 7.33 10.47 6.21
C VAL A 325 7.44 9.05 6.73
N VAL A 326 6.52 8.18 6.34
CA VAL A 326 6.57 6.76 6.66
C VAL A 326 7.56 6.05 5.75
N ARG A 327 8.56 5.42 6.35
CA ARG A 327 9.61 4.68 5.66
C ARG A 327 9.20 3.22 5.45
N GLY A 328 9.73 2.63 4.39
CA GLY A 328 9.69 1.19 4.16
C GLY A 328 8.39 0.63 3.62
N TYR A 329 7.53 1.49 3.09
CA TYR A 329 6.30 1.14 2.37
C TYR A 329 6.36 1.62 0.93
N PRO A 330 5.68 0.92 0.00
CA PRO A 330 5.84 1.15 -1.43
C PRO A 330 5.21 2.48 -1.86
N ILE A 331 5.76 3.07 -2.91
CA ILE A 331 5.27 4.28 -3.57
C ILE A 331 5.18 4.03 -5.08
N PRO A 332 4.39 4.81 -5.84
CA PRO A 332 4.28 4.65 -7.28
C PRO A 332 5.64 4.60 -7.96
N TRP A 333 5.79 3.65 -8.87
CA TRP A 333 7.02 3.51 -9.64
C TRP A 333 7.32 4.78 -10.44
N ARG A 334 8.60 5.13 -10.50
CA ARG A 334 9.12 6.26 -11.26
C ARG A 334 10.32 5.81 -12.08
N THR A 335 10.45 6.40 -13.27
CA THR A 335 11.61 6.18 -14.15
C THR A 335 12.91 6.73 -13.55
N GLU A 336 12.81 7.81 -12.77
CA GLU A 336 13.93 8.49 -12.14
C GLU A 336 13.73 8.46 -10.61
N THR A 337 14.78 8.14 -9.86
CA THR A 337 14.84 8.27 -8.40
C THR A 337 15.44 9.62 -8.01
N GLY A 338 15.25 10.05 -6.77
CA GLY A 338 15.68 11.35 -6.29
C GLY A 338 14.93 12.49 -6.98
N THR A 339 13.64 12.30 -7.21
CA THR A 339 12.80 13.25 -7.98
C THR A 339 11.96 14.15 -7.09
N GLY A 340 11.66 13.72 -5.87
CA GLY A 340 10.97 14.51 -4.84
C GLY A 340 9.63 13.91 -4.42
N LEU A 341 8.66 14.78 -4.14
CA LEU A 341 7.35 14.41 -3.63
C LEU A 341 6.31 14.32 -4.75
N GLU A 342 5.81 13.13 -5.03
CA GLU A 342 4.64 12.96 -5.89
C GLU A 342 3.36 13.31 -5.14
N ILE A 343 2.54 14.18 -5.71
CA ILE A 343 1.37 14.74 -5.04
C ILE A 343 0.26 15.06 -6.06
N PRO A 344 -1.01 14.76 -5.77
CA PRO A 344 -2.13 15.19 -6.60
C PRO A 344 -2.16 16.72 -6.82
N LEU A 345 -2.54 17.15 -8.04
CA LEU A 345 -2.52 18.57 -8.44
C LEU A 345 -3.37 19.46 -7.51
N ASN A 346 -4.54 18.95 -7.11
CA ASN A 346 -5.47 19.64 -6.22
C ASN A 346 -4.86 19.83 -4.82
N MET A 347 -4.17 18.81 -4.29
CA MET A 347 -3.47 18.91 -3.00
C MET A 347 -2.29 19.88 -3.09
N MET A 348 -1.52 19.82 -4.17
CA MET A 348 -0.44 20.76 -4.44
C MET A 348 -0.93 22.21 -4.43
N ALA A 349 -2.04 22.49 -5.13
CA ALA A 349 -2.67 23.81 -5.13
C ALA A 349 -3.20 24.21 -3.75
N GLY A 350 -3.86 23.29 -3.04
CA GLY A 350 -4.38 23.50 -1.69
C GLY A 350 -3.29 23.87 -0.68
N LEU A 351 -2.16 23.15 -0.70
CA LEU A 351 -0.99 23.43 0.16
C LEU A 351 -0.32 24.76 -0.21
N ALA A 352 -0.36 25.15 -1.49
CA ALA A 352 0.04 26.49 -1.93
C ALA A 352 -1.03 27.56 -1.63
N GLN A 353 -2.11 27.23 -0.91
CA GLN A 353 -3.21 28.14 -0.54
C GLN A 353 -3.87 28.82 -1.74
N THR A 354 -4.07 28.06 -2.82
CA THR A 354 -4.75 28.53 -4.02
C THR A 354 -5.67 27.45 -4.60
N LYS A 355 -6.64 27.86 -5.42
CA LYS A 355 -7.56 26.96 -6.12
C LYS A 355 -7.34 26.97 -7.63
N ARG A 356 -6.35 27.73 -8.12
CA ARG A 356 -6.20 28.03 -9.55
C ARG A 356 -4.76 27.87 -10.01
N VAL A 357 -4.63 27.30 -11.20
CA VAL A 357 -3.46 27.48 -12.06
C VAL A 357 -3.60 28.84 -12.74
N ASN A 358 -2.54 29.64 -12.68
CA ASN A 358 -2.49 30.99 -13.23
C ASN A 358 -1.61 31.00 -14.48
N SER A 359 -1.97 31.78 -15.49
CA SER A 359 -1.10 32.06 -16.63
C SER A 359 -0.52 33.47 -16.52
N PHE A 360 0.81 33.58 -16.60
CA PHE A 360 1.52 34.85 -16.65
C PHE A 360 2.61 34.77 -17.70
N ASN A 361 2.68 35.75 -18.63
CA ASN A 361 3.61 35.72 -19.76
C ASN A 361 3.61 34.38 -20.53
N ARG A 362 2.40 33.83 -20.78
CA ARG A 362 2.15 32.53 -21.43
C ARG A 362 2.74 31.30 -20.71
N LYS A 363 3.09 31.45 -19.43
CA LYS A 363 3.66 30.42 -18.56
C LYS A 363 2.69 30.08 -17.42
N LEU A 364 2.61 28.81 -17.06
CA LEU A 364 1.66 28.30 -16.05
C LEU A 364 2.29 28.22 -14.66
N PHE A 365 1.56 28.70 -13.65
CA PHE A 365 2.01 28.75 -12.26
C PHE A 365 0.91 28.33 -11.31
N ILE A 366 1.26 27.59 -10.26
CA ILE A 366 0.41 27.50 -9.07
C ILE A 366 0.99 28.47 -8.05
N LYS A 367 0.22 29.50 -7.68
CA LYS A 367 0.74 30.59 -6.86
C LYS A 367 -0.23 30.96 -5.75
N GLY A 368 0.29 30.96 -4.53
CA GLY A 368 -0.33 31.51 -3.32
C GLY A 368 0.26 32.87 -2.94
N PHE A 369 0.17 33.21 -1.66
CA PHE A 369 0.74 34.46 -1.14
C PHE A 369 2.27 34.41 -1.09
N SER A 370 2.82 33.48 -0.29
CA SER A 370 4.27 33.30 -0.07
C SER A 370 4.85 32.07 -0.77
N THR A 371 4.05 31.43 -1.62
CA THR A 371 4.37 30.15 -2.26
C THR A 371 4.16 30.25 -3.77
N MET A 372 5.11 29.75 -4.55
CA MET A 372 5.00 29.65 -6.00
C MET A 372 5.55 28.30 -6.47
N LEU A 373 4.83 27.68 -7.39
CA LEU A 373 5.13 26.39 -7.97
C LEU A 373 5.24 26.55 -9.48
N ILE A 374 6.38 26.11 -10.00
CA ILE A 374 6.77 26.29 -11.39
C ILE A 374 6.98 24.94 -12.03
N PRO A 375 6.29 24.59 -13.14
CA PRO A 375 6.59 23.36 -13.86
C PRO A 375 7.91 23.56 -14.61
N THR A 376 8.89 22.71 -14.30
CA THR A 376 10.27 22.85 -14.79
C THR A 376 10.60 21.88 -15.91
N ARG A 377 10.01 20.67 -15.88
CA ARG A 377 10.27 19.59 -16.83
C ARG A 377 9.06 18.67 -16.96
N GLN A 378 8.86 18.11 -18.15
CA GLN A 378 7.93 17.01 -18.39
C GLN A 378 8.73 15.80 -18.88
N SER A 379 8.47 14.63 -18.31
CA SER A 379 9.06 13.35 -18.69
C SER A 379 7.93 12.32 -18.81
N GLY A 380 7.59 11.91 -20.04
CA GLY A 380 6.43 11.08 -20.31
C GLY A 380 5.13 11.70 -19.76
N HIS A 381 4.47 10.97 -18.87
CA HIS A 381 3.22 11.39 -18.19
C HIS A 381 3.47 12.06 -16.83
N THR A 382 4.70 12.46 -16.53
CA THR A 382 5.05 13.11 -15.25
C THR A 382 5.52 14.54 -15.49
N ILE A 383 5.00 15.48 -14.71
CA ILE A 383 5.45 16.88 -14.67
C ILE A 383 6.19 17.11 -13.36
N LEU A 384 7.43 17.57 -13.48
CA LEU A 384 8.28 18.00 -12.39
C LEU A 384 8.03 19.48 -12.12
N TRP A 385 7.87 19.80 -10.85
CA TRP A 385 7.55 21.12 -10.34
C TRP A 385 8.61 21.54 -9.33
N HIS A 386 8.96 22.82 -9.36
CA HIS A 386 9.82 23.44 -8.35
C HIS A 386 9.02 24.33 -7.41
N LEU A 387 9.28 24.19 -6.11
CA LEU A 387 8.73 25.03 -5.05
C LEU A 387 9.66 26.21 -4.75
N ILE A 388 9.10 27.40 -4.87
CA ILE A 388 9.65 28.64 -4.31
C ILE A 388 8.80 29.01 -3.10
N TYR A 389 9.45 29.15 -1.95
CA TYR A 389 8.80 29.54 -0.71
C TYR A 389 9.58 30.67 -0.03
N ASN A 390 8.91 31.78 0.25
CA ASN A 390 9.48 32.88 0.99
C ASN A 390 9.39 32.59 2.49
N MET A 391 10.53 32.28 3.12
CA MET A 391 10.60 31.93 4.56
C MET A 391 10.15 33.08 5.47
N ASP A 392 10.33 34.32 5.04
CA ASP A 392 9.85 35.53 5.72
C ASP A 392 8.33 35.75 5.56
N ARG A 393 7.64 34.83 4.85
CA ARG A 393 6.22 34.87 4.51
C ARG A 393 5.82 36.09 3.68
N SER A 394 6.79 36.77 3.06
CA SER A 394 6.51 37.86 2.14
C SER A 394 5.86 37.35 0.86
N ARG A 395 5.23 38.26 0.11
CA ARG A 395 4.56 37.92 -1.14
C ARG A 395 5.59 37.54 -2.22
N THR A 396 5.39 36.41 -2.89
CA THR A 396 6.23 36.01 -4.03
C THR A 396 5.89 36.80 -5.29
N SER A 397 6.89 37.17 -6.08
CA SER A 397 6.74 37.87 -7.37
C SER A 397 6.98 36.92 -8.55
N TYR A 398 6.25 37.12 -9.66
CA TYR A 398 6.42 36.33 -10.89
C TYR A 398 7.77 36.56 -11.59
N ILE A 399 8.44 37.70 -11.32
CA ILE A 399 9.61 38.17 -12.08
C ILE A 399 10.91 37.91 -11.32
N GLN A 400 10.83 37.60 -10.03
CA GLN A 400 11.98 37.58 -9.13
C GLN A 400 12.85 36.32 -9.23
N HIS A 401 12.37 35.28 -9.91
CA HIS A 401 13.03 33.97 -9.90
C HIS A 401 13.35 33.49 -11.32
N THR A 402 14.64 33.25 -11.58
CA THR A 402 15.15 32.71 -12.84
C THR A 402 15.23 31.18 -12.75
N VAL A 403 14.08 30.53 -12.82
CA VAL A 403 13.97 29.05 -12.79
C VAL A 403 13.58 28.55 -14.18
N PRO A 404 14.14 27.42 -14.67
CA PRO A 404 13.68 26.78 -15.89
C PRO A 404 12.16 26.58 -15.86
N HIS A 405 11.49 27.00 -16.92
CA HIS A 405 10.04 26.90 -17.03
C HIS A 405 9.73 26.22 -18.35
N ILE A 406 9.00 25.11 -18.29
CA ILE A 406 8.57 24.43 -19.50
C ILE A 406 7.56 25.30 -20.26
N GLU A 407 7.73 25.40 -21.58
CA GLU A 407 6.85 26.18 -22.45
C GLU A 407 5.82 25.26 -23.10
N ASN A 408 4.66 25.82 -23.47
CA ASN A 408 3.59 25.13 -24.21
C ASN A 408 2.88 23.96 -23.50
N ILE A 409 2.91 23.89 -22.17
CA ILE A 409 2.00 22.99 -21.42
C ILE A 409 0.59 23.58 -21.43
N SER A 410 -0.39 22.77 -21.81
CA SER A 410 -1.81 23.12 -21.68
C SER A 410 -2.37 22.70 -20.32
N ILE A 411 -3.53 23.25 -19.95
CA ILE A 411 -4.25 22.82 -18.74
C ILE A 411 -4.65 21.34 -18.84
N PHE A 412 -4.96 20.84 -20.04
CA PHE A 412 -5.30 19.45 -20.26
C PHE A 412 -4.14 18.50 -19.99
N ASP A 413 -2.91 18.92 -20.30
CA ASP A 413 -1.71 18.15 -19.98
C ASP A 413 -1.49 18.08 -18.46
N LEU A 414 -1.84 19.15 -17.72
CA LEU A 414 -1.79 19.13 -16.27
C LEU A 414 -2.77 18.10 -15.68
N GLU A 415 -4.00 18.04 -16.17
CA GLU A 415 -5.03 17.15 -15.61
C GLU A 415 -4.70 15.66 -15.79
N ARG A 416 -3.96 15.30 -16.83
CA ARG A 416 -3.64 13.90 -17.17
C ARG A 416 -2.28 13.43 -16.65
N ALA A 417 -1.45 14.35 -16.19
CA ALA A 417 -0.11 14.04 -15.74
C ALA A 417 -0.07 13.67 -14.25
N ARG A 418 0.90 12.83 -13.89
CA ARG A 418 1.39 12.72 -12.52
C ARG A 418 2.23 13.95 -12.20
N HIS A 419 2.22 14.41 -10.96
CA HIS A 419 2.98 15.59 -10.57
C HIS A 419 3.96 15.28 -9.46
N VAL A 420 5.20 15.72 -9.64
CA VAL A 420 6.29 15.53 -8.68
C VAL A 420 6.89 16.88 -8.33
N LEU A 421 6.96 17.19 -7.04
CA LEU A 421 7.62 18.36 -6.48
C LEU A 421 9.04 18.02 -6.08
N GLY A 422 10.01 18.52 -6.83
CA GLY A 422 11.42 18.37 -6.49
C GLY A 422 12.31 19.21 -7.36
N TRP A 423 13.46 19.60 -6.82
CA TRP A 423 14.44 20.38 -7.53
C TRP A 423 15.38 19.48 -8.33
N CYS A 424 15.63 19.85 -9.58
CA CYS A 424 16.68 19.27 -10.41
C CYS A 424 17.68 20.39 -10.74
N SER A 425 18.91 20.28 -10.25
CA SER A 425 20.01 21.20 -10.59
C SER A 425 20.54 21.02 -12.02
N GLU A 426 20.24 19.89 -12.67
CA GLU A 426 20.80 19.43 -13.95
C GLU A 426 19.83 19.65 -15.13
N ALA A 427 19.12 20.78 -15.19
CA ALA A 427 18.42 21.15 -16.42
C ALA A 427 19.44 21.61 -17.48
N ARG A 428 20.13 20.67 -18.14
CA ARG A 428 21.01 20.97 -19.28
C ARG A 428 20.17 21.39 -20.48
N TYR A 429 20.14 22.68 -20.76
CA TYR A 429 19.52 23.26 -21.94
C TYR A 429 20.31 22.84 -23.20
N ASN A 430 19.88 21.77 -23.88
CA ASN A 430 20.52 21.29 -25.11
C ASN A 430 19.99 21.99 -26.39
N ALA A 431 19.36 23.16 -26.28
CA ALA A 431 19.01 23.92 -27.49
C ALA A 431 20.31 24.46 -28.11
N GLY A 432 20.68 23.89 -29.27
CA GLY A 432 21.85 24.32 -30.05
C GLY A 432 23.03 23.34 -30.09
N LYS A 433 22.97 22.16 -29.45
CA LYS A 433 24.01 21.14 -29.63
C LYS A 433 23.79 20.35 -30.92
N ARG A 434 24.67 20.58 -31.88
CA ARG A 434 24.74 19.90 -33.17
C ARG A 434 25.53 18.60 -33.02
N ALA A 435 24.90 17.54 -32.51
CA ALA A 435 25.25 16.14 -32.78
C ALA A 435 24.30 15.21 -32.01
N VAL A 436 23.55 14.41 -32.76
CA VAL A 436 22.92 13.19 -32.30
C VAL A 436 24.03 12.15 -32.16
N GLU A 437 24.20 11.59 -30.97
CA GLU A 437 24.71 10.24 -30.79
C GLU A 437 24.03 9.64 -29.57
N GLU A 438 23.54 8.42 -29.75
CA GLU A 438 22.80 7.63 -28.78
C GLU A 438 23.59 7.49 -27.48
N GLY A 439 23.18 8.22 -26.46
CA GLY A 439 23.71 8.13 -25.11
C GLY A 439 22.56 8.31 -24.15
N TRP A 440 22.20 7.22 -23.47
CA TRP A 440 21.25 7.22 -22.37
C TRP A 440 21.57 8.38 -21.41
N PHE A 441 20.59 9.27 -21.23
CA PHE A 441 20.68 10.37 -20.28
C PHE A 441 20.61 9.78 -18.86
N LEU A 442 21.76 9.62 -18.23
CA LEU A 442 21.91 9.29 -16.82
C LEU A 442 21.96 10.57 -15.99
N CYS A 443 21.24 10.58 -14.87
CA CYS A 443 21.54 11.42 -13.70
C CYS A 443 22.68 10.78 -12.91
#